data_AF-A0A7Z7CX19-F1
#
_entry.id   AF-A0A7Z7CX19-F1
#
_cell.length_a   1.000
_cell.length_b   1.000
_cell.length_c   1.000
_cell.angle_alpha   90.00
_cell.angle_beta   90.00
_cell.angle_gamma   90.00
#
_symmetry.space_group_name_H-M   'P 1'
#
loop_
_entity.id
_entity.type
_entity.pdbx_description
1 polymer ?
#
loop_
_entity_poly.entity_id
_entity_poly.type
_entity_poly.pdbx_seq_one_letter_code
_entity_poly.pdbx_strand_id
1 'polypeptide(L)'
;MLALKRRVRGGRDEGSALVTVLMVMLVLTIGGLALATIVVNTSGLVVSSRSSAQSRAAADAGLAEALAVALRDADICDDTPIESDPVSGDLGAGSTYEVARDCVTLSGRVIFRAVGRSPGGATTTTEAVYEYNPVPVVQKEPALITRAPLNLSALKIQAVDAASPSTVWVIPDAGGSGDFTCNSGGALAGSVYLPAGTVFGVGGCEVTGDVYAEKDVTIGSGTKIHGDLVSLSGKVSVSGGSVIDGGIYGKGDVTLGGGPVIHGDVVSAFGSVTMSGGMTIDGSVHAKLNVTGTSLSSKFVQSIYAGANLNLSGGKPVARDRIMYGGTFTFPSGTQAAWAVTSVTKTSVQPIVAVPQLPNAPQWEGITQTDLDALVASGAFAKITWTGACAYSWYPEHAMINKIKSLTVPTIIDASACARLDLHQYSGVTGLKTDVIFVAPSFNIEDQDFESADGHEHRLWFVSPETLNRNCAGVPAISIDGSKMLPSGLTSKISAMIFTQCTVDFPNSGEGWRGSIQAGVMTGKPNYWYTPVGFPGSPPFGDDESGGPTGIATLGALLSRHDVATP
;
A
#
# COMPACT_ATOMS: atom_id res chain seq x y z
N MET A 1 -36.25 76.94 106.93
CA MET A 1 -34.79 77.21 106.98
C MET A 1 -34.23 76.92 105.59
N LEU A 2 -33.77 77.96 104.89
CA LEU A 2 -33.15 77.91 103.56
C LEU A 2 -31.77 77.23 103.59
N ALA A 3 -31.44 76.46 102.54
CA ALA A 3 -30.13 76.42 101.86
C ALA A 3 -30.21 75.48 100.63
N LEU A 4 -30.43 75.99 99.41
CA LEU A 4 -29.44 76.41 98.39
C LEU A 4 -28.46 75.31 97.86
N LYS A 5 -28.81 74.79 96.66
CA LYS A 5 -28.04 74.84 95.40
C LYS A 5 -26.79 73.95 95.21
N ARG A 6 -26.86 73.03 94.22
CA ARG A 6 -25.74 72.78 93.29
C ARG A 6 -26.22 72.31 91.90
N ARG A 7 -25.81 73.05 90.87
CA ARG A 7 -25.95 72.77 89.42
C ARG A 7 -24.86 71.80 88.98
N VAL A 8 -25.19 70.84 88.12
CA VAL A 8 -24.24 70.15 87.23
C VAL A 8 -24.79 70.17 85.80
N ARG A 9 -23.90 70.50 84.85
CA ARG A 9 -24.11 70.74 83.41
C ARG A 9 -24.42 69.45 82.64
N GLY A 10 -25.38 69.50 81.71
CA GLY A 10 -25.54 68.52 80.63
C GLY A 10 -24.61 68.86 79.45
N GLY A 11 -23.79 67.88 79.05
CA GLY A 11 -22.97 67.91 77.83
C GLY A 11 -23.76 67.37 76.63
N ARG A 12 -23.45 67.90 75.44
CA ARG A 12 -24.12 67.62 74.16
C ARG A 12 -23.73 66.26 73.57
N ASP A 13 -24.72 65.47 73.16
CA ASP A 13 -24.60 64.13 72.53
C ASP A 13 -24.50 64.16 70.98
N GLU A 14 -24.07 65.27 70.38
CA GLU A 14 -24.05 65.41 68.90
C GLU A 14 -22.83 64.75 68.22
N GLY A 15 -21.85 64.26 68.99
CA GLY A 15 -20.62 63.62 68.46
C GLY A 15 -20.66 62.09 68.34
N SER A 16 -21.56 61.39 69.04
CA SER A 16 -21.60 59.92 69.10
C SER A 16 -22.34 59.28 67.92
N ALA A 17 -23.29 59.99 67.30
CA ALA A 17 -24.03 59.53 66.13
C ALA A 17 -23.13 59.40 64.88
N LEU A 18 -22.18 60.31 64.67
CA LEU A 18 -21.29 60.28 63.52
C LEU A 18 -20.24 59.16 63.63
N VAL A 19 -19.75 58.89 64.86
CA VAL A 19 -18.80 57.81 65.13
C VAL A 19 -19.45 56.43 64.97
N THR A 20 -20.71 56.28 65.38
CA THR A 20 -21.45 55.02 65.19
C THR A 20 -21.75 54.73 63.72
N VAL A 21 -22.12 55.75 62.93
CA VAL A 21 -22.33 55.58 61.48
C VAL A 21 -21.03 55.24 60.75
N LEU A 22 -19.91 55.89 61.09
CA LEU A 22 -18.60 55.56 60.50
C LEU A 22 -18.13 54.14 60.84
N MET A 23 -18.32 53.69 62.09
CA MET A 23 -18.04 52.32 62.50
C MET A 23 -18.88 51.31 61.73
N VAL A 24 -20.18 51.57 61.55
CA VAL A 24 -21.08 50.67 60.81
C VAL A 24 -20.71 50.63 59.32
N MET A 25 -20.39 51.77 58.71
CA MET A 25 -19.92 51.81 57.32
C MET A 25 -18.58 51.08 57.13
N LEU A 26 -17.64 51.23 58.06
CA LEU A 26 -16.35 50.51 58.03
C LEU A 26 -16.56 48.99 58.13
N VAL A 27 -17.41 48.53 59.04
CA VAL A 27 -17.69 47.09 59.20
C VAL A 27 -18.38 46.53 57.96
N LEU A 28 -19.35 47.26 57.37
CA LEU A 28 -20.04 46.83 56.15
C LEU A 28 -19.12 46.81 54.93
N THR A 29 -18.19 47.76 54.81
CA THR A 29 -17.21 47.78 53.70
C THR A 29 -16.19 46.66 53.82
N ILE A 30 -15.65 46.41 55.03
CA ILE A 30 -14.76 45.26 55.27
C ILE A 30 -15.50 43.94 55.02
N GLY A 31 -16.75 43.82 55.49
CA GLY A 31 -17.59 42.65 55.26
C GLY A 31 -17.92 42.44 53.77
N GLY A 32 -18.22 43.50 53.04
CA GLY A 32 -18.47 43.47 51.59
C GLY A 32 -17.23 43.06 50.79
N LEU A 33 -16.04 43.58 51.14
CA LEU A 33 -14.78 43.20 50.50
C LEU A 33 -14.42 41.73 50.77
N ALA A 34 -14.63 41.24 51.99
CA ALA A 34 -14.39 39.83 52.33
C ALA A 34 -15.33 38.87 51.58
N LEU A 35 -16.60 39.23 51.43
CA LEU A 35 -17.54 38.42 50.63
C LEU A 35 -17.20 38.44 49.14
N ALA A 36 -16.79 39.59 48.60
CA ALA A 36 -16.39 39.71 47.21
C ALA A 36 -15.14 38.85 46.89
N THR A 37 -14.14 38.82 47.77
CA THR A 37 -12.95 37.99 47.58
C THR A 37 -13.26 36.50 47.65
N ILE A 38 -14.16 36.07 48.55
CA ILE A 38 -14.63 34.69 48.62
C ILE A 38 -15.32 34.30 47.31
N VAL A 39 -16.25 35.11 46.81
CA VAL A 39 -16.99 34.81 45.57
C VAL A 39 -16.06 34.73 44.36
N VAL A 40 -15.09 35.64 44.24
CA VAL A 40 -14.12 35.61 43.14
C VAL A 40 -13.23 34.37 43.21
N ASN A 41 -12.76 34.00 44.41
CA ASN A 41 -11.93 32.81 44.60
C ASN A 41 -12.71 31.51 44.33
N THR A 42 -13.94 31.40 44.85
CA THR A 42 -14.81 30.24 44.61
C THR A 42 -15.17 30.13 43.12
N SER A 43 -15.48 31.24 42.46
CA SER A 43 -15.78 31.26 41.02
C SER A 43 -14.57 30.84 40.18
N GLY A 44 -13.37 31.31 40.54
CA GLY A 44 -12.12 30.91 39.87
C GLY A 44 -11.83 29.42 40.01
N LEU A 45 -12.01 28.86 41.21
CA LEU A 45 -11.85 27.42 41.47
C LEU A 45 -12.84 26.57 40.69
N VAL A 46 -14.11 26.99 40.61
CA VAL A 46 -15.15 26.27 39.87
C VAL A 46 -14.88 26.31 38.36
N VAL A 47 -14.46 27.46 37.82
CA VAL A 47 -14.11 27.57 36.39
C VAL A 47 -12.89 26.72 36.04
N SER A 48 -11.86 26.72 36.89
CA SER A 48 -10.65 25.89 36.72
C SER A 48 -10.94 24.39 36.83
N SER A 49 -11.78 23.99 37.79
CA SER A 49 -12.20 22.60 37.93
C SER A 49 -13.06 22.13 36.76
N ARG A 50 -13.92 23.00 36.22
CA ARG A 50 -14.72 22.70 35.04
C ARG A 50 -13.86 22.61 33.78
N SER A 51 -12.93 23.54 33.58
CA SER A 51 -12.06 23.57 32.40
C SER A 51 -11.17 22.33 32.33
N SER A 52 -10.60 21.90 33.47
CA SER A 52 -9.81 20.66 33.57
C SER A 52 -10.64 19.38 33.35
N ALA A 53 -11.87 19.33 33.86
CA ALA A 53 -12.78 18.21 33.56
C ALA A 53 -13.15 18.16 32.06
N GLN A 54 -13.37 19.32 31.44
CA GLN A 54 -13.69 19.44 30.02
C GLN A 54 -12.51 19.09 29.12
N SER A 55 -11.27 19.48 29.47
CA SER A 55 -10.08 19.11 28.69
C SER A 55 -9.80 17.61 28.76
N ARG A 56 -10.00 16.98 29.91
CA ARG A 56 -9.92 15.51 30.06
C ARG A 56 -10.98 14.78 29.24
N ALA A 57 -12.24 15.21 29.35
CA ALA A 57 -13.32 14.62 28.57
C ALA A 57 -13.07 14.75 27.06
N ALA A 58 -12.47 15.85 26.62
CA ALA A 58 -12.10 16.04 25.22
C ALA A 58 -10.96 15.11 24.77
N ALA A 59 -9.91 14.94 25.59
CA ALA A 59 -8.83 13.99 25.31
C ALA A 59 -9.35 12.55 25.22
N ASP A 60 -10.24 12.16 26.14
CA ASP A 60 -10.85 10.84 26.17
C ASP A 60 -11.74 10.57 24.94
N ALA A 61 -12.49 11.59 24.49
CA ALA A 61 -13.30 11.50 23.28
C ALA A 61 -12.44 11.33 22.02
N GLY A 62 -11.34 12.08 21.91
CA GLY A 62 -10.38 11.91 20.82
C GLY A 62 -9.78 10.51 20.82
N LEU A 63 -9.37 9.99 21.98
CA LEU A 63 -8.82 8.65 22.08
C LEU A 63 -9.84 7.57 21.64
N ALA A 64 -11.11 7.74 22.00
CA ALA A 64 -12.18 6.83 21.59
C ALA A 64 -12.43 6.86 20.07
N GLU A 65 -12.37 8.04 19.44
CA GLU A 65 -12.47 8.16 17.99
C GLU A 65 -11.28 7.51 17.28
N ALA A 66 -10.06 7.80 17.72
CA ALA A 66 -8.85 7.21 17.13
C ALA A 66 -8.86 5.68 17.25
N LEU A 67 -9.34 5.15 18.38
CA LEU A 67 -9.53 3.71 18.56
C LEU A 67 -10.61 3.15 17.63
N ALA A 68 -11.73 3.84 17.46
CA ALA A 68 -12.80 3.42 16.56
C ALA A 68 -12.36 3.42 15.09
N VAL A 69 -11.48 4.35 14.71
CA VAL A 69 -10.83 4.36 13.38
C VAL A 69 -9.86 3.19 13.27
N ALA A 70 -8.97 2.99 14.24
CA ALA A 70 -7.99 1.90 14.25
C ALA A 70 -8.64 0.50 14.22
N LEU A 71 -9.82 0.34 14.83
CA LEU A 71 -10.58 -0.92 14.78
C LEU A 71 -11.34 -1.14 13.46
N ARG A 72 -11.47 -0.10 12.62
CA ARG A 72 -12.11 -0.20 11.29
C ARG A 72 -11.09 -0.34 10.17
N ASP A 73 -9.89 0.17 10.37
CA ASP A 73 -8.81 0.12 9.37
C ASP A 73 -8.10 -1.23 9.41
N ALA A 74 -7.72 -1.75 8.24
CA ALA A 74 -7.09 -3.07 8.12
C ALA A 74 -5.60 -3.04 8.52
N ASP A 75 -4.99 -1.85 8.50
CA ASP A 75 -3.62 -1.62 8.94
C ASP A 75 -3.51 -0.37 9.83
N ILE A 76 -3.18 -0.60 11.10
CA ILE A 76 -3.08 0.44 12.13
C ILE A 76 -1.75 1.21 11.99
N CYS A 77 -0.74 0.56 11.42
CA CYS A 77 0.66 0.99 11.42
C CYS A 77 1.34 0.73 10.08
N ASP A 78 0.83 1.40 9.05
CA ASP A 78 1.46 1.41 7.73
C ASP A 78 2.86 2.07 7.77
N ASP A 79 3.81 1.55 7.00
CA ASP A 79 5.25 1.87 7.04
C ASP A 79 5.59 3.28 6.50
N THR A 80 4.59 4.05 6.07
CA THR A 80 4.81 5.47 5.80
C THR A 80 5.00 6.21 7.13
N PRO A 81 6.01 7.09 7.27
CA PRO A 81 6.01 8.04 8.36
C PRO A 81 4.81 8.93 8.11
N ILE A 82 3.68 8.57 8.74
CA ILE A 82 2.54 9.44 8.90
C ILE A 82 3.13 10.61 9.67
N GLU A 83 3.48 11.69 8.96
CA GLU A 83 3.41 13.00 9.56
C GLU A 83 2.06 13.00 10.25
N SER A 84 2.11 13.06 11.57
CA SER A 84 0.99 13.14 12.48
C SER A 84 -0.04 14.09 11.90
N ASP A 85 -1.00 13.59 11.14
CA ASP A 85 -2.09 14.39 10.60
C ASP A 85 -3.18 14.24 11.65
N PRO A 86 -3.24 15.14 12.65
CA PRO A 86 -4.01 14.87 13.83
C PRO A 86 -5.49 14.84 13.45
N VAL A 87 -6.17 13.77 13.86
CA VAL A 87 -7.64 13.78 13.83
C VAL A 87 -8.07 14.84 14.84
N SER A 88 -8.70 15.91 14.32
CA SER A 88 -9.21 17.01 15.12
C SER A 88 -10.71 17.09 15.03
N GLY A 89 -11.36 17.25 16.18
CA GLY A 89 -12.81 17.34 16.27
C GLY A 89 -13.27 18.40 17.26
N ASP A 90 -14.48 18.90 17.05
CA ASP A 90 -15.18 19.83 17.93
C ASP A 90 -16.33 19.09 18.63
N LEU A 91 -16.31 19.09 19.97
CA LEU A 91 -17.34 18.46 20.81
C LEU A 91 -18.50 19.42 21.12
N GLY A 92 -18.46 20.64 20.59
CA GLY A 92 -19.38 21.72 20.89
C GLY A 92 -18.95 22.52 22.13
N ALA A 93 -19.56 23.69 22.29
CA ALA A 93 -19.27 24.66 23.36
C ALA A 93 -17.81 25.16 23.44
N GLY A 94 -17.02 24.96 22.37
CA GLY A 94 -15.62 25.43 22.24
C GLY A 94 -14.56 24.45 22.75
N SER A 95 -14.94 23.20 23.07
CA SER A 95 -14.01 22.13 23.43
C SER A 95 -13.53 21.40 22.18
N THR A 96 -12.22 21.27 22.01
CA THR A 96 -11.60 20.58 20.87
C THR A 96 -10.63 19.50 21.33
N TYR A 97 -10.33 18.55 20.45
CA TYR A 97 -9.26 17.59 20.69
C TYR A 97 -8.40 17.39 19.44
N GLU A 98 -7.23 16.83 19.66
CA GLU A 98 -6.21 16.55 18.65
C GLU A 98 -5.56 15.21 19.00
N VAL A 99 -5.54 14.23 18.09
CA VAL A 99 -4.96 12.91 18.37
C VAL A 99 -3.86 12.56 17.39
N ALA A 100 -2.70 12.18 17.93
CA ALA A 100 -1.59 11.62 17.19
C ALA A 100 -1.45 10.12 17.46
N ARG A 101 -0.91 9.39 16.48
CA ARG A 101 -0.55 7.97 16.58
C ARG A 101 0.94 7.82 16.37
N ASP A 102 1.56 6.92 17.12
CA ASP A 102 2.97 6.52 16.98
C ASP A 102 3.06 5.00 16.98
N CYS A 103 3.61 4.46 15.90
CA CYS A 103 3.67 3.03 15.62
C CYS A 103 5.10 2.53 15.82
N VAL A 104 5.33 1.80 16.91
CA VAL A 104 6.64 1.22 17.21
C VAL A 104 6.62 -0.26 16.86
N THR A 105 6.68 -0.54 15.55
CA THR A 105 6.55 -1.88 14.95
C THR A 105 7.54 -2.89 15.54
N LEU A 106 8.78 -2.48 15.83
CA LEU A 106 9.82 -3.33 16.46
C LEU A 106 9.48 -3.80 17.89
N SER A 107 8.57 -3.12 18.57
CA SER A 107 8.19 -3.44 19.96
C SER A 107 6.84 -4.13 20.09
N GLY A 108 6.11 -4.30 18.96
CA GLY A 108 4.74 -4.82 18.95
C GLY A 108 3.76 -3.92 19.70
N ARG A 109 3.90 -2.59 19.56
CA ARG A 109 3.05 -1.61 20.27
C ARG A 109 2.63 -0.44 19.40
N VAL A 110 1.42 0.06 19.65
CA VAL A 110 0.90 1.33 19.11
C VAL A 110 0.63 2.29 20.27
N ILE A 111 1.03 3.54 20.13
CA ILE A 111 0.81 4.61 21.10
C ILE A 111 -0.16 5.64 20.49
N PHE A 112 -1.27 5.89 21.18
CA PHE A 112 -2.19 6.97 20.85
C PHE A 112 -2.04 8.09 21.87
N ARG A 113 -1.85 9.32 21.39
CA ARG A 113 -1.70 10.51 22.23
C ARG A 113 -2.76 11.55 21.86
N ALA A 114 -3.71 11.78 22.77
CA ALA A 114 -4.81 12.71 22.59
C ALA A 114 -4.62 13.96 23.45
N VAL A 115 -4.73 15.14 22.84
CA VAL A 115 -4.67 16.45 23.50
C VAL A 115 -6.07 17.06 23.48
N GLY A 116 -6.71 17.17 24.63
CA GLY A 116 -7.99 17.85 24.80
C GLY A 116 -7.80 19.30 25.25
N ARG A 117 -8.54 20.22 24.63
CA ARG A 117 -8.53 21.67 24.92
C ARG A 117 -9.92 22.11 25.35
N SER A 118 -10.00 22.85 26.47
CA SER A 118 -11.24 23.44 26.96
C SER A 118 -11.38 24.91 26.54
N PRO A 119 -12.61 25.46 26.50
CA PRO A 119 -12.84 26.88 26.24
C PRO A 119 -12.18 27.80 27.27
N GLY A 120 -12.00 27.29 28.50
CA GLY A 120 -11.33 27.99 29.60
C GLY A 120 -9.80 27.95 29.53
N GLY A 121 -9.22 27.44 28.43
CA GLY A 121 -7.77 27.42 28.20
C GLY A 121 -7.02 26.27 28.87
N ALA A 122 -7.69 25.40 29.63
CA ALA A 122 -7.06 24.21 30.18
C ALA A 122 -6.82 23.18 29.07
N THR A 123 -5.66 22.53 29.11
CA THR A 123 -5.23 21.47 28.20
C THR A 123 -4.94 20.20 28.99
N THR A 124 -5.23 19.04 28.41
CA THR A 124 -4.86 17.75 28.99
C THR A 124 -4.41 16.81 27.89
N THR A 125 -3.27 16.15 28.09
CA THR A 125 -2.76 15.13 27.17
C THR A 125 -2.88 13.78 27.83
N THR A 126 -3.56 12.85 27.17
CA THR A 126 -3.73 11.48 27.61
C THR A 126 -3.07 10.55 26.59
N GLU A 127 -2.28 9.61 27.10
CA GLU A 127 -1.60 8.60 26.30
C GLU A 127 -2.19 7.21 26.59
N ALA A 128 -2.39 6.41 25.55
CA ALA A 128 -2.76 5.00 25.66
C ALA A 128 -1.87 4.13 24.77
N VAL A 129 -1.35 3.06 25.34
CA VAL A 129 -0.47 2.10 24.67
C VAL A 129 -1.19 0.78 24.53
N TYR A 130 -1.25 0.27 23.31
CA TYR A 130 -1.86 -1.03 22.98
C TYR A 130 -0.80 -1.99 22.45
N GLU A 131 -1.03 -3.28 22.66
CA GLU A 131 -0.31 -4.33 21.94
C GLU A 131 -0.69 -4.30 20.46
N TYR A 132 0.28 -4.54 19.59
CA TYR A 132 0.10 -4.60 18.14
C TYR A 132 0.58 -5.96 17.67
N ASN A 133 -0.33 -6.75 17.11
CA ASN A 133 0.01 -8.02 16.48
C ASN A 133 0.00 -7.82 14.96
N PRO A 134 1.17 -7.58 14.33
CA PRO A 134 1.22 -7.43 12.89
C PRO A 134 0.78 -8.74 12.25
N VAL A 135 0.07 -8.63 11.13
CA VAL A 135 -0.23 -9.79 10.30
C VAL A 135 1.09 -10.23 9.69
N PRO A 136 1.51 -11.49 9.85
CA PRO A 136 2.58 -12.02 9.02
C PRO A 136 2.03 -12.02 7.60
N VAL A 137 2.42 -11.02 6.80
CA VAL A 137 2.09 -11.01 5.38
C VAL A 137 2.93 -12.08 4.74
N VAL A 138 2.32 -13.23 4.49
CA VAL A 138 2.96 -14.32 3.79
C VAL A 138 2.90 -13.99 2.30
N GLN A 139 3.92 -13.30 1.80
CA GLN A 139 4.04 -13.00 0.37
C GLN A 139 4.30 -14.30 -0.40
N LYS A 140 3.50 -14.59 -1.43
CA LYS A 140 3.81 -15.65 -2.41
C LYS A 140 5.04 -15.25 -3.22
N GLU A 141 5.82 -16.24 -3.65
CA GLU A 141 6.99 -15.96 -4.47
C GLU A 141 6.54 -15.31 -5.78
N PRO A 142 7.06 -14.14 -6.14
CA PRO A 142 6.67 -13.50 -7.37
C PRO A 142 7.13 -14.31 -8.58
N ALA A 143 6.31 -14.32 -9.63
CA ALA A 143 6.66 -14.86 -10.92
C ALA A 143 7.86 -14.10 -11.51
N LEU A 144 7.83 -12.78 -11.44
CA LEU A 144 8.89 -11.96 -12.01
C LEU A 144 9.25 -10.84 -11.05
N ILE A 145 10.54 -10.71 -10.74
CA ILE A 145 11.10 -9.49 -10.16
C ILE A 145 12.12 -8.93 -11.13
N THR A 146 11.97 -7.65 -11.48
CA THR A 146 12.92 -6.91 -12.32
C THR A 146 13.31 -5.57 -11.69
N ARG A 147 14.55 -5.14 -11.88
CA ARG A 147 15.06 -3.83 -11.44
C ARG A 147 15.06 -2.76 -12.52
N ALA A 148 14.54 -3.10 -13.70
CA ALA A 148 14.41 -2.20 -14.83
C ALA A 148 12.98 -2.18 -15.36
N PRO A 149 12.61 -1.15 -16.13
CA PRO A 149 11.27 -1.04 -16.70
C PRO A 149 10.88 -2.29 -17.47
N LEU A 150 9.66 -2.75 -17.24
CA LEU A 150 9.13 -3.94 -17.90
C LEU A 150 8.18 -3.54 -19.02
N ASN A 151 8.35 -4.17 -20.19
CA ASN A 151 7.46 -3.95 -21.33
C ASN A 151 6.81 -5.27 -21.76
N LEU A 152 5.50 -5.39 -21.55
CA LEU A 152 4.71 -6.58 -21.91
C LEU A 152 4.30 -6.64 -23.39
N SER A 153 4.99 -5.96 -24.31
CA SER A 153 4.68 -6.05 -25.74
C SER A 153 4.82 -7.50 -26.24
N ALA A 154 3.72 -8.25 -26.28
CA ALA A 154 3.61 -9.69 -26.59
C ALA A 154 4.24 -10.67 -25.59
N LEU A 155 4.60 -10.24 -24.37
CA LEU A 155 4.90 -11.14 -23.26
C LEU A 155 3.58 -11.68 -22.68
N LYS A 156 3.51 -12.99 -22.48
CA LYS A 156 2.39 -13.66 -21.83
C LYS A 156 2.87 -14.37 -20.58
N ILE A 157 2.35 -13.97 -19.43
CA ILE A 157 2.59 -14.64 -18.15
C ILE A 157 1.29 -15.34 -17.76
N GLN A 158 1.35 -16.65 -17.65
CA GLN A 158 0.22 -17.51 -17.31
C GLN A 158 0.54 -18.23 -16.00
N ALA A 159 -0.39 -18.26 -15.06
CA ALA A 159 -0.29 -19.16 -13.91
C ALA A 159 -0.60 -20.59 -14.37
N VAL A 160 0.23 -21.56 -14.01
CA VAL A 160 -0.05 -22.98 -14.25
C VAL A 160 -1.19 -23.48 -13.36
N ASP A 161 -1.31 -22.91 -12.17
CA ASP A 161 -2.36 -23.18 -11.20
C ASP A 161 -3.08 -21.87 -10.84
N ALA A 162 -4.41 -21.85 -10.96
CA ALA A 162 -5.22 -20.70 -10.59
C ALA A 162 -5.16 -20.37 -9.09
N ALA A 163 -4.75 -21.33 -8.24
CA ALA A 163 -4.49 -21.08 -6.83
C ALA A 163 -3.16 -20.35 -6.56
N SER A 164 -2.30 -20.19 -7.57
CA SER A 164 -1.03 -19.45 -7.48
C SER A 164 -0.95 -18.39 -8.58
N PRO A 165 -1.69 -17.27 -8.47
CA PRO A 165 -1.56 -16.12 -9.35
C PRO A 165 -0.11 -15.72 -9.63
N SER A 166 0.17 -15.32 -10.87
CA SER A 166 1.49 -14.86 -11.26
C SER A 166 1.68 -13.40 -10.84
N THR A 167 2.37 -13.17 -9.73
CA THR A 167 2.65 -11.82 -9.26
C THR A 167 3.94 -11.25 -9.85
N VAL A 168 3.91 -10.00 -10.32
CA VAL A 168 5.06 -9.30 -10.93
C VAL A 168 5.44 -8.05 -10.15
N TRP A 169 6.73 -7.92 -9.86
CA TRP A 169 7.32 -6.76 -9.19
C TRP A 169 8.34 -6.05 -10.08
N VAL A 170 8.25 -4.73 -10.17
CA VAL A 170 9.27 -3.89 -10.79
C VAL A 170 9.86 -2.96 -9.72
N ILE A 171 11.02 -3.34 -9.19
CA ILE A 171 11.67 -2.69 -8.05
C ILE A 171 12.97 -2.06 -8.55
N PRO A 172 12.95 -0.82 -9.07
CA PRO A 172 14.15 -0.22 -9.62
C PRO A 172 15.18 0.07 -8.54
N ASP A 173 16.46 0.06 -8.93
CA ASP A 173 17.51 0.63 -8.09
C ASP A 173 17.25 2.14 -7.87
N ALA A 174 17.84 2.71 -6.82
CA ALA A 174 17.65 4.12 -6.47
C ALA A 174 17.92 5.05 -7.67
N GLY A 175 16.90 5.80 -8.10
CA GLY A 175 16.96 6.71 -9.24
C GLY A 175 16.65 6.09 -10.61
N GLY A 176 16.43 4.77 -10.66
CA GLY A 176 15.94 4.07 -11.85
C GLY A 176 14.45 4.31 -12.11
N SER A 177 14.02 4.00 -13.33
CA SER A 177 12.59 3.92 -13.66
C SER A 177 12.07 2.53 -13.32
N GLY A 178 10.97 2.47 -12.57
CA GLY A 178 10.24 1.24 -12.27
C GLY A 178 9.01 1.06 -13.17
N ASP A 179 9.02 1.68 -14.36
CA ASP A 179 7.81 1.80 -15.17
C ASP A 179 7.41 0.46 -15.79
N PHE A 180 6.10 0.28 -15.91
CA PHE A 180 5.49 -0.87 -16.54
C PHE A 180 4.70 -0.42 -17.76
N THR A 181 5.07 -0.94 -18.93
CA THR A 181 4.39 -0.67 -20.20
C THR A 181 3.68 -1.90 -20.69
N CYS A 182 2.39 -1.76 -21.01
CA CYS A 182 1.53 -2.84 -21.46
C CYS A 182 0.94 -2.50 -22.82
N ASN A 183 1.48 -3.12 -23.87
CA ASN A 183 1.09 -2.88 -25.26
C ASN A 183 0.35 -4.10 -25.85
N SER A 184 -0.08 -3.99 -27.12
CA SER A 184 -0.99 -4.94 -27.76
C SER A 184 -0.54 -6.38 -27.68
N GLY A 185 -1.41 -7.23 -27.13
CA GLY A 185 -1.24 -8.68 -27.08
C GLY A 185 -0.55 -9.23 -25.83
N GLY A 186 -0.15 -8.37 -24.89
CA GLY A 186 0.33 -8.80 -23.56
C GLY A 186 -0.81 -9.33 -22.69
N ALA A 187 -0.53 -10.39 -21.92
CA ALA A 187 -1.47 -10.96 -20.95
C ALA A 187 -0.73 -11.38 -19.69
N LEU A 188 -1.27 -11.06 -18.52
CA LEU A 188 -0.68 -11.37 -17.21
C LEU A 188 -1.76 -11.97 -16.31
N ALA A 189 -1.54 -13.22 -15.90
CA ALA A 189 -2.46 -14.01 -15.07
C ALA A 189 -2.21 -13.82 -13.56
N GLY A 190 -2.23 -12.57 -13.09
CA GLY A 190 -2.03 -12.19 -11.69
C GLY A 190 -1.89 -10.68 -11.51
N SER A 191 -1.17 -10.25 -10.48
CA SER A 191 -1.08 -8.84 -10.09
C SER A 191 0.28 -8.20 -10.44
N VAL A 192 0.29 -6.87 -10.57
CA VAL A 192 1.48 -6.07 -10.87
C VAL A 192 1.70 -5.03 -9.78
N TYR A 193 2.91 -4.98 -9.23
CA TYR A 193 3.30 -4.06 -8.16
C TYR A 193 4.53 -3.23 -8.55
N LEU A 194 4.39 -1.91 -8.51
CA LEU A 194 5.41 -0.95 -8.96
C LEU A 194 5.72 0.10 -7.85
N PRO A 195 6.54 -0.24 -6.84
CA PRO A 195 6.82 0.63 -5.69
C PRO A 195 7.49 1.98 -6.02
N ALA A 196 7.96 2.19 -7.26
CA ALA A 196 8.53 3.47 -7.68
C ALA A 196 8.17 3.84 -9.14
N GLY A 197 7.24 3.11 -9.74
CA GLY A 197 6.96 3.13 -11.17
C GLY A 197 5.64 3.78 -11.55
N THR A 198 5.52 4.10 -12.83
CA THR A 198 4.27 4.46 -13.51
C THR A 198 3.75 3.29 -14.34
N VAL A 199 2.44 3.29 -14.63
CA VAL A 199 1.82 2.33 -15.55
C VAL A 199 1.43 3.02 -16.85
N PHE A 200 1.83 2.44 -17.98
CA PHE A 200 1.42 2.85 -19.32
C PHE A 200 0.80 1.68 -20.08
N GLY A 201 -0.52 1.52 -20.01
CA GLY A 201 -1.28 0.56 -20.80
C GLY A 201 -1.96 1.24 -21.99
N VAL A 202 -1.41 1.11 -23.20
CA VAL A 202 -1.95 1.84 -24.38
C VAL A 202 -2.32 0.93 -25.56
N GLY A 203 -2.22 -0.39 -25.41
CA GLY A 203 -2.36 -1.32 -26.53
C GLY A 203 -3.42 -2.41 -26.42
N GLY A 204 -4.24 -2.45 -25.36
CA GLY A 204 -5.24 -3.52 -25.19
C GLY A 204 -4.60 -4.80 -24.65
N CYS A 205 -4.07 -4.72 -23.45
CA CYS A 205 -3.55 -5.87 -22.73
C CYS A 205 -4.54 -6.35 -21.66
N GLU A 206 -4.28 -7.52 -21.08
CA GLU A 206 -5.14 -8.13 -20.06
C GLU A 206 -4.34 -8.47 -18.80
N VAL A 207 -4.78 -7.97 -17.66
CA VAL A 207 -4.25 -8.29 -16.33
C VAL A 207 -5.37 -8.88 -15.50
N THR A 208 -5.24 -10.12 -15.04
CA THR A 208 -6.33 -10.80 -14.31
C THR A 208 -6.39 -10.46 -12.82
N GLY A 209 -5.33 -9.86 -12.27
CA GLY A 209 -5.28 -9.39 -10.88
C GLY A 209 -5.25 -7.87 -10.78
N ASP A 210 -4.69 -7.40 -9.68
CA ASP A 210 -4.63 -5.99 -9.33
C ASP A 210 -3.40 -5.31 -9.94
N VAL A 211 -3.48 -4.01 -10.14
CA VAL A 211 -2.37 -3.18 -10.61
C VAL A 211 -2.13 -2.06 -9.62
N TYR A 212 -0.98 -2.09 -8.98
CA TYR A 212 -0.53 -1.07 -8.05
C TYR A 212 0.68 -0.32 -8.59
N ALA A 213 0.59 1.00 -8.61
CA ALA A 213 1.68 1.88 -8.97
C ALA A 213 1.89 2.96 -7.93
N GLU A 214 3.15 3.23 -7.60
CA GLU A 214 3.48 4.36 -6.74
C GLU A 214 3.10 5.68 -7.43
N LYS A 215 3.39 5.82 -8.73
CA LYS A 215 3.18 7.04 -9.50
C LYS A 215 1.94 6.95 -10.39
N ASP A 216 1.90 7.79 -11.43
CA ASP A 216 0.80 7.90 -12.37
C ASP A 216 0.47 6.58 -13.07
N VAL A 217 -0.82 6.37 -13.29
CA VAL A 217 -1.37 5.24 -14.02
C VAL A 217 -2.14 5.74 -15.22
N THR A 218 -1.77 5.30 -16.43
CA THR A 218 -2.48 5.62 -17.68
C THR A 218 -2.87 4.33 -18.39
N ILE A 219 -4.17 4.12 -18.54
CA ILE A 219 -4.78 2.96 -19.21
C ILE A 219 -5.63 3.43 -20.40
N GLY A 220 -5.53 2.73 -21.52
CA GLY A 220 -6.15 3.09 -22.79
C GLY A 220 -6.36 1.89 -23.71
N SER A 221 -7.01 2.15 -24.83
CA SER A 221 -7.10 1.24 -25.99
C SER A 221 -7.66 -0.16 -25.69
N GLY A 222 -8.73 -0.25 -24.89
CA GLY A 222 -9.43 -1.51 -24.62
C GLY A 222 -8.68 -2.46 -23.69
N THR A 223 -7.79 -1.93 -22.85
CA THR A 223 -7.08 -2.70 -21.83
C THR A 223 -8.08 -3.24 -20.80
N LYS A 224 -7.87 -4.46 -20.32
CA LYS A 224 -8.71 -5.14 -19.33
C LYS A 224 -7.91 -5.40 -18.05
N ILE A 225 -8.44 -4.97 -16.93
CA ILE A 225 -7.91 -5.28 -15.60
C ILE A 225 -9.06 -5.91 -14.82
N HIS A 226 -8.90 -7.16 -14.41
CA HIS A 226 -9.96 -7.88 -13.68
C HIS A 226 -9.93 -7.62 -12.16
N GLY A 227 -8.86 -6.98 -11.66
CA GLY A 227 -8.75 -6.52 -10.28
C GLY A 227 -8.85 -5.00 -10.13
N ASP A 228 -8.30 -4.50 -9.02
CA ASP A 228 -8.25 -3.10 -8.68
C ASP A 228 -7.11 -2.36 -9.40
N LEU A 229 -7.31 -1.06 -9.64
CA LEU A 229 -6.33 -0.16 -10.21
C LEU A 229 -5.95 0.93 -9.21
N VAL A 230 -4.73 0.90 -8.69
CA VAL A 230 -4.29 1.74 -7.58
C VAL A 230 -3.08 2.60 -7.97
N SER A 231 -3.18 3.91 -7.72
CA SER A 231 -2.08 4.88 -7.79
C SER A 231 -1.88 5.53 -6.42
N LEU A 232 -0.74 5.27 -5.79
CA LEU A 232 -0.50 5.60 -4.38
C LEU A 232 -0.05 7.05 -4.16
N SER A 233 0.55 7.69 -5.17
CA SER A 233 0.96 9.10 -5.11
C SER A 233 0.59 9.91 -6.35
N GLY A 234 0.23 9.25 -7.44
CA GLY A 234 -0.01 9.86 -8.75
C GLY A 234 -1.48 10.07 -9.12
N LYS A 235 -1.68 10.43 -10.39
CA LYS A 235 -3.00 10.51 -11.03
C LYS A 235 -3.35 9.21 -11.74
N VAL A 236 -4.64 8.94 -11.91
CA VAL A 236 -5.13 7.82 -12.73
C VAL A 236 -5.85 8.37 -13.96
N SER A 237 -5.52 7.86 -15.14
CA SER A 237 -6.19 8.20 -16.40
C SER A 237 -6.62 6.92 -17.11
N VAL A 238 -7.92 6.67 -17.25
CA VAL A 238 -8.47 5.48 -17.94
C VAL A 238 -9.28 5.89 -19.15
N SER A 239 -9.00 5.29 -20.29
CA SER A 239 -9.65 5.65 -21.54
C SER A 239 -9.83 4.53 -22.57
N GLY A 240 -10.48 4.87 -23.69
CA GLY A 240 -10.49 4.06 -24.91
C GLY A 240 -11.22 2.72 -24.78
N GLY A 241 -12.38 2.69 -24.13
CA GLY A 241 -13.17 1.46 -23.96
C GLY A 241 -12.55 0.39 -23.07
N SER A 242 -11.60 0.78 -22.19
CA SER A 242 -10.98 -0.14 -21.23
C SER A 242 -11.99 -0.64 -20.19
N VAL A 243 -11.77 -1.84 -19.67
CA VAL A 243 -12.63 -2.49 -18.67
C VAL A 243 -11.83 -2.72 -17.39
N ILE A 244 -12.36 -2.25 -16.26
CA ILE A 244 -11.83 -2.49 -14.93
C ILE A 244 -12.92 -3.20 -14.13
N ASP A 245 -12.73 -4.47 -13.78
CA ASP A 245 -13.73 -5.22 -13.02
C ASP A 245 -13.68 -4.89 -11.52
N GLY A 246 -12.54 -4.40 -11.02
CA GLY A 246 -12.40 -3.85 -9.68
C GLY A 246 -12.68 -2.34 -9.59
N GLY A 247 -12.17 -1.73 -8.52
CA GLY A 247 -12.19 -0.30 -8.26
C GLY A 247 -10.98 0.45 -8.83
N ILE A 248 -11.12 1.77 -8.90
CA ILE A 248 -10.02 2.70 -9.24
C ILE A 248 -9.74 3.56 -8.01
N TYR A 249 -8.49 3.57 -7.56
CA TYR A 249 -8.05 4.35 -6.41
C TYR A 249 -6.84 5.21 -6.78
N GLY A 250 -7.04 6.51 -6.89
CA GLY A 250 -5.96 7.48 -7.10
C GLY A 250 -5.78 8.38 -5.89
N LYS A 251 -4.53 8.62 -5.47
CA LYS A 251 -4.25 9.68 -4.49
C LYS A 251 -4.46 11.07 -5.11
N GLY A 252 -3.99 11.26 -6.33
CA GLY A 252 -4.22 12.45 -7.15
C GLY A 252 -5.53 12.43 -7.93
N ASP A 253 -5.59 13.19 -9.03
CA ASP A 253 -6.78 13.26 -9.88
C ASP A 253 -7.08 11.94 -10.59
N VAL A 254 -8.36 11.63 -10.77
CA VAL A 254 -8.80 10.50 -11.61
C VAL A 254 -9.53 11.04 -12.84
N THR A 255 -9.04 10.70 -14.03
CA THR A 255 -9.61 11.10 -15.31
C THR A 255 -10.12 9.88 -16.07
N LEU A 256 -11.40 9.90 -16.44
CA LEU A 256 -12.05 8.86 -17.22
C LEU A 256 -12.50 9.48 -18.55
N GLY A 257 -12.20 8.82 -19.68
CA GLY A 257 -12.48 9.36 -21.00
C GLY A 257 -12.72 8.31 -22.07
N GLY A 258 -13.56 8.57 -23.08
CA GLY A 258 -13.67 7.64 -24.22
C GLY A 258 -14.29 6.28 -23.87
N GLY A 259 -15.23 6.27 -22.92
CA GLY A 259 -16.14 5.15 -22.65
C GLY A 259 -15.60 3.92 -21.92
N PRO A 260 -14.77 4.04 -20.86
CA PRO A 260 -14.41 2.89 -20.04
C PRO A 260 -15.62 2.30 -19.29
N VAL A 261 -15.49 1.03 -18.89
CA VAL A 261 -16.42 0.33 -17.99
C VAL A 261 -15.69 0.03 -16.69
N ILE A 262 -16.25 0.46 -15.56
CA ILE A 262 -15.72 0.24 -14.22
C ILE A 262 -16.80 -0.46 -13.41
N HIS A 263 -16.53 -1.65 -12.90
CA HIS A 263 -17.49 -2.40 -12.10
C HIS A 263 -17.41 -2.09 -10.59
N GLY A 264 -16.29 -1.52 -10.12
CA GLY A 264 -16.10 -1.05 -8.75
C GLY A 264 -16.28 0.46 -8.53
N ASP A 265 -15.77 0.92 -7.39
CA ASP A 265 -15.77 2.34 -7.00
C ASP A 265 -14.67 3.13 -7.71
N VAL A 266 -14.86 4.45 -7.83
CA VAL A 266 -13.84 5.37 -8.34
C VAL A 266 -13.52 6.38 -7.26
N VAL A 267 -12.29 6.35 -6.74
CA VAL A 267 -11.85 7.12 -5.59
C VAL A 267 -10.66 8.00 -5.96
N SER A 268 -10.78 9.29 -5.66
CA SER A 268 -9.74 10.30 -5.75
C SER A 268 -9.53 10.91 -4.36
N ALA A 269 -8.52 10.43 -3.64
CA ALA A 269 -8.36 10.69 -2.21
C ALA A 269 -8.02 12.16 -1.88
N PHE A 270 -7.26 12.83 -2.75
CA PHE A 270 -6.92 14.25 -2.60
C PHE A 270 -7.24 15.09 -3.84
N GLY A 271 -7.50 14.46 -4.98
CA GLY A 271 -7.79 15.14 -6.24
C GLY A 271 -9.27 15.33 -6.56
N SER A 272 -9.51 15.60 -7.84
CA SER A 272 -10.81 15.65 -8.51
C SER A 272 -11.03 14.40 -9.37
N VAL A 273 -12.31 14.04 -9.58
CA VAL A 273 -12.70 13.06 -10.59
C VAL A 273 -13.25 13.79 -11.82
N THR A 274 -12.62 13.60 -12.98
CA THR A 274 -13.06 14.16 -14.27
C THR A 274 -13.52 13.04 -15.19
N MET A 275 -14.71 13.19 -15.76
CA MET A 275 -15.36 12.16 -16.57
C MET A 275 -15.82 12.76 -17.89
N SER A 276 -15.49 12.07 -18.98
CA SER A 276 -15.88 12.47 -20.33
C SER A 276 -16.28 11.30 -21.23
N GLY A 277 -17.28 11.52 -22.09
CA GLY A 277 -17.79 10.49 -23.01
C GLY A 277 -18.77 9.52 -22.35
N GLY A 278 -19.00 8.35 -22.96
CA GLY A 278 -20.01 7.37 -22.54
C GLY A 278 -19.46 6.22 -21.71
N MET A 279 -19.10 6.49 -20.46
CA MET A 279 -18.57 5.47 -19.53
C MET A 279 -19.67 4.80 -18.70
N THR A 280 -19.36 3.64 -18.12
CA THR A 280 -20.22 2.98 -17.12
C THR A 280 -19.45 2.82 -15.83
N ILE A 281 -20.04 3.22 -14.71
CA ILE A 281 -19.48 3.02 -13.36
C ILE A 281 -20.56 2.35 -12.52
N ASP A 282 -20.34 1.08 -12.16
CA ASP A 282 -21.28 0.31 -11.36
C ASP A 282 -21.18 0.61 -9.85
N GLY A 283 -20.03 1.12 -9.39
CA GLY A 283 -19.82 1.60 -8.04
C GLY A 283 -20.17 3.08 -7.81
N SER A 284 -19.62 3.61 -6.72
CA SER A 284 -19.72 5.00 -6.29
C SER A 284 -18.51 5.82 -6.72
N VAL A 285 -18.71 7.13 -6.88
CA VAL A 285 -17.63 8.07 -7.21
C VAL A 285 -17.31 8.94 -6.00
N HIS A 286 -16.06 8.93 -5.56
CA HIS A 286 -15.55 9.70 -4.43
C HIS A 286 -14.43 10.63 -4.88
N ALA A 287 -14.61 11.94 -4.65
CA ALA A 287 -13.57 12.94 -4.87
C ALA A 287 -13.47 13.89 -3.66
N LYS A 288 -12.24 14.13 -3.19
CA LYS A 288 -12.00 15.15 -2.16
C LYS A 288 -12.27 16.56 -2.66
N LEU A 289 -11.93 16.83 -3.92
CA LEU A 289 -12.18 18.11 -4.56
C LEU A 289 -13.43 18.02 -5.43
N ASN A 290 -13.29 18.13 -6.74
CA ASN A 290 -14.43 18.29 -7.65
C ASN A 290 -14.79 16.96 -8.30
N VAL A 291 -16.07 16.82 -8.65
CA VAL A 291 -16.51 15.80 -9.62
C VAL A 291 -17.04 16.56 -10.83
N THR A 292 -16.39 16.37 -11.99
CA THR A 292 -16.74 17.05 -13.25
C THR A 292 -17.09 16.05 -14.33
N GLY A 293 -18.26 16.21 -14.93
CA GLY A 293 -18.76 15.40 -16.03
C GLY A 293 -19.04 16.24 -17.27
N THR A 294 -18.29 16.01 -18.35
CA THR A 294 -18.50 16.64 -19.66
C THR A 294 -18.96 15.59 -20.68
N SER A 295 -19.94 15.91 -21.54
CA SER A 295 -20.46 14.97 -22.56
C SER A 295 -20.86 13.59 -22.00
N LEU A 296 -21.55 13.56 -20.86
CA LEU A 296 -21.95 12.33 -20.18
C LEU A 296 -23.17 11.70 -20.88
N SER A 297 -22.94 10.61 -21.62
CA SER A 297 -23.98 9.60 -21.87
C SER A 297 -23.93 8.46 -20.85
N SER A 298 -23.15 8.65 -19.79
CA SER A 298 -22.70 7.66 -18.83
C SER A 298 -23.78 7.16 -17.87
N LYS A 299 -23.74 5.87 -17.57
CA LYS A 299 -24.57 5.24 -16.53
C LYS A 299 -23.75 5.16 -15.24
N PHE A 300 -24.17 5.91 -14.24
CA PHE A 300 -23.73 5.71 -12.86
C PHE A 300 -24.72 4.71 -12.23
N VAL A 301 -24.27 3.87 -11.32
CA VAL A 301 -25.17 2.88 -10.72
C VAL A 301 -25.41 3.15 -9.25
N GLN A 302 -24.52 3.86 -8.56
CA GLN A 302 -24.67 4.15 -7.12
C GLN A 302 -24.62 5.64 -6.79
N SER A 303 -23.65 6.07 -5.99
CA SER A 303 -23.60 7.39 -5.35
C SER A 303 -22.46 8.28 -5.88
N ILE A 304 -22.58 9.59 -5.70
CA ILE A 304 -21.54 10.57 -6.03
C ILE A 304 -21.23 11.44 -4.81
N TYR A 305 -19.95 11.53 -4.47
CA TYR A 305 -19.40 12.27 -3.35
C TYR A 305 -18.34 13.26 -3.84
N ALA A 306 -18.61 14.56 -3.74
CA ALA A 306 -17.70 15.63 -4.15
C ALA A 306 -17.41 16.58 -2.96
N GLY A 307 -16.20 16.57 -2.41
CA GLY A 307 -15.87 17.44 -1.26
C GLY A 307 -15.95 18.94 -1.59
N ALA A 308 -15.74 19.33 -2.85
CA ALA A 308 -15.90 20.68 -3.36
C ALA A 308 -17.07 20.75 -4.37
N ASN A 309 -16.82 21.12 -5.63
CA ASN A 309 -17.89 21.36 -6.60
C ASN A 309 -18.31 20.08 -7.33
N LEU A 310 -19.59 19.97 -7.62
CA LEU A 310 -20.16 18.95 -8.49
C LEU A 310 -20.64 19.61 -9.78
N ASN A 311 -20.00 19.33 -10.91
CA ASN A 311 -20.41 19.85 -12.21
C ASN A 311 -20.79 18.71 -13.14
N LEU A 312 -22.08 18.56 -13.39
CA LEU A 312 -22.65 17.53 -14.26
C LEU A 312 -23.34 18.15 -15.49
N SER A 313 -22.97 19.38 -15.86
CA SER A 313 -23.56 20.13 -16.97
C SER A 313 -23.44 19.45 -18.34
N GLY A 314 -22.49 18.53 -18.50
CA GLY A 314 -22.24 17.83 -19.75
C GLY A 314 -23.20 16.69 -20.10
N GLY A 315 -24.19 16.35 -19.28
CA GLY A 315 -25.14 15.28 -19.63
C GLY A 315 -26.15 14.93 -18.54
N LYS A 316 -26.81 13.79 -18.69
CA LYS A 316 -27.84 13.30 -17.74
C LYS A 316 -27.31 12.07 -16.97
N PRO A 317 -26.41 12.26 -15.98
CA PRO A 317 -25.98 11.15 -15.15
C PRO A 317 -27.15 10.56 -14.37
N VAL A 318 -27.22 9.24 -14.27
CA VAL A 318 -28.17 8.54 -13.40
C VAL A 318 -27.44 8.12 -12.15
N ALA A 319 -27.34 8.93 -11.10
CA ALA A 319 -26.99 8.39 -9.77
C ALA A 319 -28.26 7.78 -9.16
N ARG A 320 -28.18 6.57 -8.58
CA ARG A 320 -29.37 5.87 -8.05
C ARG A 320 -29.64 6.13 -6.58
N ASP A 321 -28.57 6.26 -5.79
CA ASP A 321 -28.70 6.37 -4.34
C ASP A 321 -28.54 7.83 -3.89
N ARG A 322 -27.29 8.29 -3.69
CA ARG A 322 -27.04 9.59 -3.06
C ARG A 322 -26.10 10.48 -3.84
N ILE A 323 -26.34 11.79 -3.77
CA ILE A 323 -25.41 12.82 -4.21
C ILE A 323 -25.06 13.71 -3.02
N MET A 324 -23.76 13.82 -2.72
CA MET A 324 -23.22 14.67 -1.65
C MET A 324 -22.18 15.62 -2.22
N TYR A 325 -22.32 16.92 -1.96
CA TYR A 325 -21.35 17.92 -2.44
C TYR A 325 -21.09 19.04 -1.43
N GLY A 326 -19.87 19.60 -1.40
CA GLY A 326 -19.53 20.69 -0.47
C GLY A 326 -19.75 22.10 -1.02
N GLY A 327 -19.53 22.29 -2.32
CA GLY A 327 -19.44 23.60 -2.97
C GLY A 327 -20.66 23.95 -3.81
N THR A 328 -20.41 24.26 -5.07
CA THR A 328 -21.44 24.52 -6.08
C THR A 328 -21.88 23.23 -6.75
N PHE A 329 -23.18 23.11 -7.03
CA PHE A 329 -23.72 22.01 -7.82
C PHE A 329 -24.30 22.58 -9.11
N THR A 330 -23.70 22.22 -10.24
CA THR A 330 -24.09 22.64 -11.58
C THR A 330 -24.66 21.45 -12.35
N PHE A 331 -25.85 21.59 -12.91
CA PHE A 331 -26.54 20.57 -13.69
C PHE A 331 -27.22 21.22 -14.91
N PRO A 332 -27.56 20.45 -15.97
CA PRO A 332 -28.22 21.00 -17.15
C PRO A 332 -29.59 21.57 -16.78
N SER A 333 -29.91 22.76 -17.27
CA SER A 333 -31.20 23.41 -17.04
C SER A 333 -32.36 22.54 -17.58
N GLY A 334 -33.34 22.23 -16.72
CA GLY A 334 -34.59 21.55 -17.11
C GLY A 334 -34.72 20.06 -16.77
N THR A 335 -33.80 19.43 -16.03
CA THR A 335 -33.80 17.96 -15.84
C THR A 335 -33.56 17.44 -14.42
N GLN A 336 -34.09 18.07 -13.36
CA GLN A 336 -34.12 17.39 -12.05
C GLN A 336 -35.03 16.15 -12.04
N ALA A 337 -36.13 16.16 -12.81
CA ALA A 337 -37.09 15.06 -12.86
C ALA A 337 -36.60 13.80 -13.62
N ALA A 338 -35.44 13.85 -14.27
CA ALA A 338 -34.88 12.72 -15.02
C ALA A 338 -33.79 11.95 -14.25
N TRP A 339 -33.45 12.41 -13.04
CA TRP A 339 -32.39 11.82 -12.23
C TRP A 339 -33.05 10.88 -11.23
N ALA A 340 -32.74 9.58 -11.31
CA ALA A 340 -33.28 8.57 -10.39
C ALA A 340 -32.55 8.58 -9.03
N VAL A 341 -32.31 9.77 -8.48
CA VAL A 341 -31.53 9.95 -7.24
C VAL A 341 -32.47 9.92 -6.04
N THR A 342 -32.11 9.16 -5.02
CA THR A 342 -32.90 9.05 -3.78
C THR A 342 -32.72 10.29 -2.89
N SER A 343 -31.49 10.84 -2.78
CA SER A 343 -31.27 12.11 -2.08
C SER A 343 -30.10 12.94 -2.63
N VAL A 344 -30.23 14.26 -2.52
CA VAL A 344 -29.19 15.24 -2.86
C VAL A 344 -28.94 16.11 -1.63
N THR A 345 -27.72 16.09 -1.09
CA THR A 345 -27.36 16.80 0.14
C THR A 345 -26.11 17.64 -0.06
N LYS A 346 -26.16 18.91 0.37
CA LYS A 346 -24.96 19.73 0.48
C LYS A 346 -24.30 19.50 1.84
N THR A 347 -23.10 18.94 1.87
CA THR A 347 -22.32 18.73 3.09
C THR A 347 -20.82 18.85 2.81
N SER A 348 -20.08 19.41 3.76
CA SER A 348 -18.63 19.52 3.71
C SER A 348 -17.91 18.26 4.20
N VAL A 349 -18.63 17.33 4.83
CA VAL A 349 -18.07 16.08 5.35
C VAL A 349 -18.37 14.95 4.38
N GLN A 350 -17.33 14.44 3.74
CA GLN A 350 -17.40 13.25 2.90
C GLN A 350 -16.91 12.05 3.70
N PRO A 351 -17.50 10.84 3.52
CA PRO A 351 -16.93 9.63 4.08
C PRO A 351 -15.51 9.46 3.52
N ILE A 352 -14.53 9.31 4.41
CA ILE A 352 -13.14 9.00 4.04
C ILE A 352 -13.14 7.56 3.53
N VAL A 353 -12.81 7.39 2.25
CA VAL A 353 -12.54 6.07 1.68
C VAL A 353 -11.04 5.89 1.69
N ALA A 354 -10.56 4.90 2.42
CA ALA A 354 -9.14 4.57 2.47
C ALA A 354 -8.68 4.08 1.09
N VAL A 355 -7.50 4.55 0.66
CA VAL A 355 -6.83 4.01 -0.53
C VAL A 355 -6.16 2.70 -0.11
N PRO A 356 -6.30 1.60 -0.88
CA PRO A 356 -5.56 0.37 -0.63
C PRO A 356 -4.05 0.65 -0.60
N GLN A 357 -3.34 0.09 0.38
CA GLN A 357 -1.89 0.24 0.47
C GLN A 357 -1.17 -0.75 -0.44
N LEU A 358 0.07 -0.42 -0.84
CA LEU A 358 0.93 -1.38 -1.52
C LEU A 358 1.28 -2.49 -0.54
N PRO A 359 1.24 -3.76 -0.95
CA PRO A 359 1.92 -4.80 -0.20
C PRO A 359 3.41 -4.47 -0.05
N ASN A 360 4.04 -4.92 1.03
CA ASN A 360 5.48 -4.75 1.18
C ASN A 360 6.21 -5.50 0.06
N ALA A 361 7.04 -4.76 -0.68
CA ALA A 361 7.83 -5.34 -1.75
C ALA A 361 8.71 -6.46 -1.18
N PRO A 362 8.82 -7.60 -1.88
CA PRO A 362 9.77 -8.62 -1.49
C PRO A 362 11.15 -7.95 -1.46
N GLN A 363 11.82 -8.05 -0.32
CA GLN A 363 13.19 -7.59 -0.25
C GLN A 363 13.97 -8.41 -1.27
N TRP A 364 14.60 -7.72 -2.23
CA TRP A 364 15.58 -8.38 -3.08
C TRP A 364 16.76 -8.74 -2.17
N GLU A 365 16.70 -9.92 -1.58
CA GLU A 365 17.83 -10.53 -0.91
C GLU A 365 18.66 -11.23 -1.98
N GLY A 366 19.82 -10.66 -2.26
CA GLY A 366 20.73 -11.22 -3.23
C GLY A 366 21.15 -12.63 -2.84
N ILE A 367 21.04 -13.61 -3.74
CA ILE A 367 21.65 -14.92 -3.50
C ILE A 367 23.16 -14.76 -3.54
N THR A 368 23.81 -14.91 -2.39
CA THR A 368 25.26 -14.79 -2.24
C THR A 368 25.95 -16.16 -2.28
N GLN A 369 27.28 -16.14 -2.36
CA GLN A 369 28.07 -17.37 -2.21
C GLN A 369 27.89 -18.00 -0.82
N THR A 370 27.65 -17.19 0.21
CA THR A 370 27.41 -17.66 1.59
C THR A 370 26.14 -18.51 1.65
N ASP A 371 25.08 -18.13 0.94
CA ASP A 371 23.82 -18.85 0.92
C ASP A 371 23.97 -20.21 0.24
N LEU A 372 24.71 -20.24 -0.87
CA LEU A 372 25.07 -21.48 -1.57
C LEU A 372 25.92 -22.40 -0.68
N ASP A 373 26.89 -21.86 0.04
CA ASP A 373 27.73 -22.64 0.94
C ASP A 373 26.94 -23.14 2.17
N ALA A 374 25.91 -22.42 2.63
CA ALA A 374 25.00 -22.86 3.69
C ALA A 374 24.15 -24.08 3.25
N LEU A 375 23.72 -24.14 1.99
CA LEU A 375 23.04 -25.32 1.43
C LEU A 375 23.93 -26.56 1.42
N VAL A 376 25.23 -26.38 1.18
CA VAL A 376 26.20 -27.48 1.22
C VAL A 376 26.48 -27.89 2.67
N ALA A 377 26.66 -26.91 3.57
CA ALA A 377 26.95 -27.15 4.97
C ALA A 377 25.79 -27.85 5.71
N SER A 378 24.54 -27.56 5.33
CA SER A 378 23.35 -28.25 5.85
C SER A 378 23.18 -29.67 5.31
N GLY A 379 23.93 -30.05 4.26
CA GLY A 379 23.79 -31.33 3.58
C GLY A 379 22.59 -31.40 2.64
N ALA A 380 21.90 -30.28 2.38
CA ALA A 380 20.78 -30.23 1.45
C ALA A 380 21.22 -30.47 0.01
N PHE A 381 22.41 -30.00 -0.37
CA PHE A 381 22.99 -30.20 -1.69
C PHE A 381 24.46 -30.67 -1.61
N ALA A 382 24.85 -31.59 -2.49
CA ALA A 382 26.25 -31.87 -2.77
C ALA A 382 26.86 -30.74 -3.61
N LYS A 383 28.16 -30.44 -3.47
CA LYS A 383 28.86 -29.43 -4.29
C LYS A 383 29.85 -30.10 -5.25
N ILE A 384 29.82 -29.68 -6.52
CA ILE A 384 30.79 -30.05 -7.54
C ILE A 384 31.38 -28.77 -8.13
N THR A 385 32.68 -28.56 -7.98
CA THR A 385 33.39 -27.50 -8.69
C THR A 385 33.65 -27.95 -10.12
N TRP A 386 33.11 -27.22 -11.10
CA TRP A 386 33.29 -27.50 -12.51
C TRP A 386 34.68 -27.10 -12.97
N THR A 387 35.43 -28.07 -13.50
CA THR A 387 36.79 -27.87 -14.07
C THR A 387 36.85 -28.16 -15.56
N GLY A 388 35.73 -28.52 -16.18
CA GLY A 388 35.64 -28.79 -17.61
C GLY A 388 35.59 -27.51 -18.45
N ALA A 389 35.41 -27.67 -19.76
CA ALA A 389 35.23 -26.54 -20.66
C ALA A 389 33.96 -25.73 -20.31
N CYS A 390 34.05 -24.41 -20.43
CA CYS A 390 32.93 -23.49 -20.21
C CYS A 390 32.12 -23.24 -21.49
N ALA A 391 32.72 -23.43 -22.66
CA ALA A 391 32.12 -23.20 -23.96
C ALA A 391 31.67 -24.52 -24.59
N TYR A 392 30.57 -24.47 -25.33
CA TYR A 392 30.10 -25.62 -26.11
C TYR A 392 31.15 -26.06 -27.13
N SER A 393 31.40 -27.37 -27.19
CA SER A 393 32.19 -27.97 -28.27
C SER A 393 31.28 -28.80 -29.14
N TRP A 394 31.36 -28.54 -30.45
CA TRP A 394 30.62 -29.25 -31.49
C TRP A 394 31.09 -30.71 -31.53
N TYR A 395 30.44 -31.57 -30.74
CA TYR A 395 30.67 -33.02 -30.62
C TYR A 395 31.94 -33.50 -29.88
N PRO A 396 31.87 -34.67 -29.20
CA PRO A 396 30.67 -35.42 -28.77
C PRO A 396 30.14 -34.87 -27.43
N GLU A 397 28.82 -35.00 -27.20
CA GLU A 397 28.03 -34.55 -26.02
C GLU A 397 28.80 -33.78 -24.92
N HIS A 398 28.45 -32.51 -24.76
CA HIS A 398 29.09 -31.59 -23.81
C HIS A 398 29.29 -32.25 -22.44
N ALA A 399 30.53 -32.27 -21.94
CA ALA A 399 30.89 -32.99 -20.71
C ALA A 399 30.01 -32.59 -19.52
N MET A 400 29.54 -31.34 -19.49
CA MET A 400 28.60 -30.86 -18.47
C MET A 400 27.25 -31.57 -18.54
N ILE A 401 26.67 -31.73 -19.74
CA ILE A 401 25.39 -32.42 -19.95
C ILE A 401 25.50 -33.88 -19.51
N ASN A 402 26.60 -34.55 -19.86
CA ASN A 402 26.85 -35.92 -19.40
C ASN A 402 27.00 -36.00 -17.88
N LYS A 403 27.63 -35.00 -17.27
CA LYS A 403 27.72 -34.91 -15.81
C LYS A 403 26.33 -34.74 -15.19
N ILE A 404 25.51 -33.82 -15.70
CA ILE A 404 24.14 -33.56 -15.23
C ILE A 404 23.29 -34.84 -15.28
N LYS A 405 23.29 -35.56 -16.42
CA LYS A 405 22.54 -36.82 -16.61
C LYS A 405 22.96 -37.93 -15.61
N SER A 406 24.17 -37.85 -15.07
CA SER A 406 24.71 -38.82 -14.10
C SER A 406 24.38 -38.52 -12.65
N LEU A 407 23.85 -37.33 -12.34
CA LEU A 407 23.53 -36.93 -10.97
C LEU A 407 22.32 -37.71 -10.44
N THR A 408 22.38 -38.10 -9.17
CA THR A 408 21.32 -38.85 -8.47
C THR A 408 20.98 -38.26 -7.10
N VAL A 409 21.61 -37.16 -6.72
CA VAL A 409 21.38 -36.43 -5.47
C VAL A 409 21.37 -34.93 -5.76
N PRO A 410 20.64 -34.11 -4.98
CA PRO A 410 20.60 -32.67 -5.20
C PRO A 410 22.01 -32.09 -5.22
N THR A 411 22.36 -31.36 -6.29
CA THR A 411 23.75 -30.96 -6.54
C THR A 411 23.87 -29.50 -6.98
N ILE A 412 24.81 -28.78 -6.38
CA ILE A 412 25.33 -27.49 -6.85
C ILE A 412 26.50 -27.75 -7.78
N ILE A 413 26.37 -27.31 -9.02
CA ILE A 413 27.46 -27.24 -10.00
C ILE A 413 28.01 -25.83 -9.98
N ASP A 414 29.15 -25.67 -9.32
CA ASP A 414 29.86 -24.40 -9.20
C ASP A 414 30.80 -24.21 -10.40
N ALA A 415 30.33 -23.43 -11.38
CA ALA A 415 31.08 -23.02 -12.57
C ALA A 415 31.43 -21.52 -12.50
N SER A 416 31.62 -20.96 -11.30
CA SER A 416 31.98 -19.56 -11.08
C SER A 416 33.31 -19.15 -11.74
N ALA A 417 34.18 -20.11 -12.05
CA ALA A 417 35.41 -19.88 -12.81
C ALA A 417 35.17 -19.56 -14.31
N CYS A 418 33.99 -19.88 -14.83
CA CYS A 418 33.60 -19.55 -16.20
C CYS A 418 33.12 -18.10 -16.28
N ALA A 419 33.53 -17.35 -17.31
CA ALA A 419 32.92 -16.03 -17.57
C ALA A 419 31.47 -16.15 -18.06
N ARG A 420 31.18 -17.22 -18.81
CA ARG A 420 29.85 -17.65 -19.26
C ARG A 420 29.87 -19.17 -19.31
N LEU A 421 28.85 -19.82 -18.74
CA LEU A 421 28.67 -21.27 -18.84
C LEU A 421 27.73 -21.59 -19.99
N ASP A 422 28.22 -22.34 -20.96
CA ASP A 422 27.46 -22.75 -22.14
C ASP A 422 26.83 -24.13 -21.94
N LEU A 423 25.51 -24.17 -21.94
CA LEU A 423 24.66 -25.35 -21.86
C LEU A 423 23.93 -25.59 -23.18
N HIS A 424 24.33 -24.93 -24.26
CA HIS A 424 23.71 -25.15 -25.56
C HIS A 424 23.77 -26.61 -25.99
N GLN A 425 22.64 -27.15 -26.47
CA GLN A 425 22.60 -28.51 -26.99
C GLN A 425 21.67 -28.59 -28.20
N TYR A 426 22.24 -28.53 -29.40
CA TYR A 426 21.50 -28.64 -30.65
C TYR A 426 20.47 -29.80 -30.64
N SER A 427 19.18 -29.47 -30.52
CA SER A 427 18.02 -30.40 -30.53
C SER A 427 18.03 -31.52 -29.47
N GLY A 428 18.65 -31.30 -28.31
CA GLY A 428 18.74 -32.31 -27.25
C GLY A 428 17.90 -32.02 -26.02
N VAL A 429 17.27 -33.05 -25.47
CA VAL A 429 16.61 -32.98 -24.16
C VAL A 429 17.55 -33.52 -23.09
N THR A 430 17.78 -32.72 -22.04
CA THR A 430 18.55 -33.12 -20.87
C THR A 430 17.61 -33.66 -19.79
N GLY A 431 17.67 -34.98 -19.59
CA GLY A 431 16.93 -35.65 -18.54
C GLY A 431 17.56 -35.44 -17.15
N LEU A 432 16.80 -34.85 -16.23
CA LEU A 432 17.14 -34.65 -14.82
C LEU A 432 16.53 -35.75 -13.95
N LYS A 433 17.31 -36.27 -12.99
CA LYS A 433 16.86 -37.24 -11.97
C LYS A 433 16.87 -36.67 -10.56
N THR A 434 17.25 -35.40 -10.45
CA THR A 434 17.44 -34.71 -9.18
C THR A 434 17.48 -33.20 -9.43
N ASP A 435 17.28 -32.45 -8.36
CA ASP A 435 17.45 -31.01 -8.28
C ASP A 435 18.88 -30.55 -8.56
N VAL A 436 19.06 -29.49 -9.35
CA VAL A 436 20.39 -28.98 -9.74
C VAL A 436 20.45 -27.45 -9.68
N ILE A 437 21.47 -26.92 -9.00
CA ILE A 437 21.80 -25.49 -9.00
C ILE A 437 23.04 -25.27 -9.85
N PHE A 438 22.94 -24.47 -10.90
CA PHE A 438 24.08 -23.97 -11.67
C PHE A 438 24.52 -22.61 -11.14
N VAL A 439 25.82 -22.47 -10.90
CA VAL A 439 26.39 -21.21 -10.41
C VAL A 439 27.43 -20.71 -11.41
N ALA A 440 27.17 -19.57 -12.05
CA ALA A 440 28.10 -18.90 -12.96
C ALA A 440 27.69 -17.42 -13.12
N PRO A 441 28.61 -16.52 -13.53
CA PRO A 441 28.27 -15.12 -13.78
C PRO A 441 27.23 -14.90 -14.90
N SER A 442 27.17 -15.81 -15.88
CA SER A 442 26.26 -15.78 -17.02
C SER A 442 26.10 -17.19 -17.61
N PHE A 443 24.99 -17.43 -18.31
CA PHE A 443 24.65 -18.72 -18.90
C PHE A 443 24.27 -18.57 -20.37
N ASN A 444 24.63 -19.57 -21.18
CA ASN A 444 24.03 -19.79 -22.49
C ASN A 444 23.13 -21.02 -22.41
N ILE A 445 21.82 -20.84 -22.49
CA ILE A 445 20.85 -21.93 -22.41
C ILE A 445 20.10 -21.93 -23.73
N GLU A 446 20.82 -21.99 -24.84
CA GLU A 446 20.22 -21.92 -26.17
C GLU A 446 19.91 -23.33 -26.67
N ASP A 447 18.77 -23.55 -27.31
CA ASP A 447 18.27 -24.84 -27.80
C ASP A 447 18.34 -26.00 -26.77
N GLN A 448 18.32 -25.69 -25.48
CA GLN A 448 18.43 -26.65 -24.39
C GLN A 448 17.09 -26.86 -23.70
N ASP A 449 16.54 -28.07 -23.90
CA ASP A 449 15.34 -28.51 -23.20
C ASP A 449 15.71 -29.36 -21.98
N PHE A 450 14.90 -29.27 -20.92
CA PHE A 450 15.04 -30.10 -19.72
C PHE A 450 13.76 -30.90 -19.49
N GLU A 451 13.92 -32.18 -19.13
CA GLU A 451 12.80 -33.05 -18.78
C GLU A 451 13.12 -33.89 -17.54
N SER A 452 12.07 -34.43 -16.90
CA SER A 452 12.25 -35.38 -15.81
C SER A 452 12.53 -36.78 -16.38
N ALA A 453 13.69 -37.34 -16.04
CA ALA A 453 14.13 -38.65 -16.52
C ALA A 453 13.62 -39.82 -15.66
N ASP A 454 13.14 -39.55 -14.45
CA ASP A 454 12.60 -40.55 -13.51
C ASP A 454 11.08 -40.39 -13.28
N GLY A 455 10.47 -39.38 -13.88
CA GLY A 455 9.05 -39.10 -13.73
C GLY A 455 8.67 -38.40 -12.42
N HIS A 456 9.62 -37.91 -11.62
CA HIS A 456 9.36 -37.05 -10.46
C HIS A 456 9.47 -35.56 -10.80
N GLU A 457 8.93 -34.70 -9.95
CA GLU A 457 9.13 -33.26 -10.08
C GLU A 457 10.57 -32.90 -9.66
N HIS A 458 11.24 -32.11 -10.48
CA HIS A 458 12.58 -31.60 -10.21
C HIS A 458 12.65 -30.11 -10.45
N ARG A 459 13.56 -29.47 -9.73
CA ARG A 459 13.80 -28.03 -9.78
C ARG A 459 15.20 -27.72 -10.29
N LEU A 460 15.30 -26.63 -11.03
CA LEU A 460 16.53 -26.16 -11.61
C LEU A 460 16.76 -24.69 -11.23
N TRP A 461 17.99 -24.33 -10.87
CA TRP A 461 18.32 -22.94 -10.58
C TRP A 461 19.51 -22.50 -11.41
N PHE A 462 19.38 -21.36 -12.09
CA PHE A 462 20.48 -20.66 -12.74
C PHE A 462 20.81 -19.44 -11.91
N VAL A 463 21.82 -19.57 -11.05
CA VAL A 463 22.21 -18.55 -10.09
C VAL A 463 23.46 -17.86 -10.60
N SER A 464 23.33 -16.57 -10.85
CA SER A 464 24.45 -15.64 -10.96
C SER A 464 24.55 -14.89 -9.63
N PRO A 465 25.44 -15.31 -8.70
CA PRO A 465 25.46 -14.78 -7.34
C PRO A 465 25.62 -13.27 -7.32
N GLU A 466 24.94 -12.63 -6.37
CA GLU A 466 25.03 -11.21 -6.10
C GLU A 466 26.47 -10.84 -5.72
N THR A 467 27.02 -9.81 -6.36
CA THR A 467 28.29 -9.21 -5.95
C THR A 467 28.10 -7.71 -5.85
N LEU A 468 28.49 -7.12 -4.73
CA LEU A 468 28.43 -5.67 -4.53
C LEU A 468 29.10 -4.94 -5.70
N ASN A 469 28.40 -3.96 -6.28
CA ASN A 469 28.87 -3.14 -7.42
C ASN A 469 29.18 -3.94 -8.69
N ARG A 470 28.48 -5.05 -8.96
CA ARG A 470 28.60 -5.74 -10.24
C ARG A 470 28.29 -4.79 -11.39
N ASN A 471 29.25 -4.61 -12.30
CA ASN A 471 29.00 -3.91 -13.54
C ASN A 471 28.42 -4.88 -14.59
N CYS A 472 27.13 -4.79 -14.85
CA CYS A 472 26.46 -5.64 -15.84
C CYS A 472 26.77 -5.27 -17.30
N ALA A 473 27.45 -4.15 -17.59
CA ALA A 473 27.75 -3.76 -18.97
C ALA A 473 28.72 -4.72 -19.70
N GLY A 474 29.52 -5.49 -18.96
CA GLY A 474 30.46 -6.48 -19.52
C GLY A 474 30.03 -7.94 -19.33
N VAL A 475 28.88 -8.18 -18.69
CA VAL A 475 28.37 -9.53 -18.43
C VAL A 475 27.42 -9.90 -19.56
N PRO A 476 27.68 -10.97 -20.32
CA PRO A 476 26.74 -11.43 -21.34
C PRO A 476 25.37 -11.71 -20.72
N ALA A 477 24.29 -11.37 -21.44
CA ALA A 477 22.95 -11.74 -21.01
C ALA A 477 22.82 -13.26 -20.88
N ILE A 478 21.98 -13.69 -19.94
CA ILE A 478 21.52 -15.08 -19.89
C ILE A 478 20.57 -15.27 -21.07
N SER A 479 21.01 -15.99 -22.10
CA SER A 479 20.25 -16.24 -23.33
C SER A 479 19.46 -17.54 -23.19
N ILE A 480 18.16 -17.50 -23.52
CA ILE A 480 17.24 -18.65 -23.56
C ILE A 480 16.84 -18.98 -25.01
N ASP A 481 17.61 -18.53 -26.01
CA ASP A 481 17.24 -18.66 -27.43
C ASP A 481 16.86 -20.10 -27.82
N GLY A 482 15.66 -20.31 -28.37
CA GLY A 482 15.21 -21.60 -28.86
C GLY A 482 14.85 -22.64 -27.77
N SER A 483 15.13 -22.35 -26.50
CA SER A 483 14.93 -23.29 -25.39
C SER A 483 13.49 -23.34 -24.88
N LYS A 484 13.09 -24.54 -24.45
CA LYS A 484 11.78 -24.81 -23.87
C LYS A 484 11.91 -25.63 -22.61
N MET A 485 11.49 -25.04 -21.49
CA MET A 485 11.31 -25.76 -20.22
C MET A 485 10.00 -26.57 -20.15
N LEU A 486 9.29 -26.63 -21.27
CA LEU A 486 8.04 -27.36 -21.45
C LEU A 486 8.07 -28.25 -22.69
N PRO A 487 9.04 -29.18 -22.82
CA PRO A 487 9.11 -30.05 -24.00
C PRO A 487 7.85 -30.94 -24.14
N SER A 488 7.17 -31.24 -23.02
CA SER A 488 5.90 -32.00 -22.99
C SER A 488 4.65 -31.13 -22.74
N GLY A 489 4.73 -29.80 -22.91
CA GLY A 489 3.64 -28.89 -22.57
C GLY A 489 3.42 -28.72 -21.05
N LEU A 490 2.21 -28.31 -20.63
CA LEU A 490 1.89 -27.97 -19.23
C LEU A 490 2.10 -29.11 -18.22
N THR A 491 2.25 -30.35 -18.67
CA THR A 491 2.54 -31.52 -17.80
C THR A 491 4.03 -31.70 -17.51
N SER A 492 4.89 -30.75 -17.89
CA SER A 492 6.31 -30.78 -17.53
C SER A 492 6.47 -30.95 -16.02
N LYS A 493 7.42 -31.78 -15.62
CA LYS A 493 7.79 -31.99 -14.22
C LYS A 493 9.07 -31.25 -13.85
N ILE A 494 9.50 -30.34 -14.72
CA ILE A 494 10.64 -29.46 -14.48
C ILE A 494 10.11 -28.04 -14.29
N SER A 495 10.56 -27.40 -13.21
CA SER A 495 10.36 -25.98 -12.95
C SER A 495 11.71 -25.34 -12.65
N ALA A 496 11.94 -24.11 -13.11
CA ALA A 496 13.24 -23.47 -12.93
C ALA A 496 13.17 -22.03 -12.45
N MET A 497 14.22 -21.62 -11.76
CA MET A 497 14.44 -20.24 -11.34
C MET A 497 15.68 -19.69 -12.05
N ILE A 498 15.57 -18.47 -12.59
CA ILE A 498 16.76 -17.67 -12.93
C ILE A 498 16.92 -16.59 -11.87
N PHE A 499 18.12 -16.48 -11.33
CA PHE A 499 18.52 -15.39 -10.44
C PHE A 499 19.76 -14.69 -11.00
N THR A 500 19.64 -13.40 -11.34
CA THR A 500 20.77 -12.57 -11.75
C THR A 500 20.54 -11.09 -11.48
N GLN A 501 21.59 -10.35 -11.14
CA GLN A 501 21.55 -8.89 -11.11
C GLN A 501 21.64 -8.24 -12.50
N CYS A 502 21.93 -9.04 -13.54
CA CYS A 502 22.14 -8.55 -14.90
C CYS A 502 20.96 -8.93 -15.81
N THR A 503 21.22 -9.04 -17.11
CA THR A 503 20.18 -9.20 -18.12
C THR A 503 19.84 -10.67 -18.36
N VAL A 504 18.54 -10.96 -18.42
CA VAL A 504 17.98 -12.19 -19.00
C VAL A 504 17.31 -11.82 -20.31
N ASP A 505 17.67 -12.51 -21.38
CA ASP A 505 17.16 -12.22 -22.72
C ASP A 505 16.42 -13.42 -23.31
N PHE A 506 15.23 -13.13 -23.82
CA PHE A 506 14.35 -14.06 -24.51
C PHE A 506 14.14 -13.61 -25.96
N PRO A 507 15.11 -13.82 -26.85
CA PRO A 507 15.16 -13.16 -28.15
C PRO A 507 13.97 -13.49 -29.05
N ASN A 508 13.35 -14.68 -28.90
CA ASN A 508 12.31 -15.17 -29.79
C ASN A 508 10.98 -15.46 -29.07
N SER A 509 9.86 -15.20 -29.76
CA SER A 509 8.49 -15.34 -29.23
C SER A 509 8.00 -16.79 -29.07
N GLY A 510 8.84 -17.77 -29.39
CA GLY A 510 8.54 -19.21 -29.29
C GLY A 510 9.18 -19.90 -28.09
N GLU A 511 9.97 -19.16 -27.32
CA GLU A 511 10.66 -19.64 -26.13
C GLU A 511 9.65 -19.87 -25.00
N GLY A 512 9.91 -20.92 -24.22
CA GLY A 512 9.02 -21.33 -23.15
C GLY A 512 9.74 -21.44 -21.83
N TRP A 513 9.34 -20.61 -20.86
CA TRP A 513 9.89 -20.65 -19.51
C TRP A 513 8.83 -21.15 -18.53
N ARG A 514 9.21 -22.07 -17.62
CA ARG A 514 8.36 -22.49 -16.51
C ARG A 514 9.10 -22.33 -15.18
N GLY A 515 8.53 -21.53 -14.28
CA GLY A 515 9.05 -21.35 -12.93
C GLY A 515 9.02 -19.89 -12.47
N SER A 516 10.11 -19.37 -11.91
CA SER A 516 10.27 -17.97 -11.44
C SER A 516 11.47 -17.27 -12.10
N ILE A 517 11.46 -15.95 -12.19
CA ILE A 517 12.59 -15.16 -12.71
C ILE A 517 12.84 -13.96 -11.80
N GLN A 518 14.09 -13.80 -11.38
CA GLN A 518 14.59 -12.62 -10.70
C GLN A 518 15.77 -12.10 -11.51
N ALA A 519 15.58 -10.97 -12.20
CA ALA A 519 16.58 -10.39 -13.09
C ALA A 519 16.83 -8.90 -12.76
N GLY A 520 18.00 -8.38 -13.06
CA GLY A 520 18.19 -6.93 -13.08
C GLY A 520 17.42 -6.29 -14.24
N VAL A 521 17.50 -6.93 -15.41
CA VAL A 521 16.75 -6.55 -16.61
C VAL A 521 16.21 -7.82 -17.27
N MET A 522 14.92 -7.81 -17.64
CA MET A 522 14.35 -8.84 -18.52
C MET A 522 14.02 -8.23 -19.87
N THR A 523 14.53 -8.82 -20.94
CA THR A 523 14.20 -8.46 -22.33
C THR A 523 13.58 -9.65 -23.05
N GLY A 524 12.80 -9.36 -24.11
CA GLY A 524 12.24 -10.40 -24.96
C GLY A 524 10.75 -10.66 -24.75
N LYS A 525 10.27 -11.78 -25.32
CA LYS A 525 8.83 -12.09 -25.44
C LYS A 525 8.51 -13.58 -25.18
N PRO A 526 8.93 -14.16 -24.05
CA PRO A 526 8.69 -15.58 -23.80
C PRO A 526 7.20 -15.86 -23.59
N ASN A 527 6.82 -17.11 -23.84
CA ASN A 527 5.65 -17.67 -23.19
C ASN A 527 6.09 -18.12 -21.80
N TYR A 528 5.56 -17.45 -20.78
CA TYR A 528 5.97 -17.65 -19.41
C TYR A 528 4.87 -18.34 -18.62
N TRP A 529 5.16 -19.53 -18.10
CA TRP A 529 4.29 -20.31 -17.22
C TRP A 529 4.81 -20.26 -15.79
N TYR A 530 4.15 -19.47 -14.96
CA TYR A 530 4.52 -19.34 -13.56
C TYR A 530 4.23 -20.63 -12.79
N THR A 531 5.26 -21.09 -12.09
CA THR A 531 5.19 -22.09 -11.02
C THR A 531 6.14 -21.59 -9.94
N PRO A 532 5.75 -21.52 -8.66
CA PRO A 532 6.65 -21.05 -7.61
C PRO A 532 7.90 -21.93 -7.52
N VAL A 533 9.09 -21.32 -7.61
CA VAL A 533 10.40 -21.98 -7.51
C VAL A 533 11.33 -21.12 -6.67
N GLY A 534 11.18 -21.22 -5.35
CA GLY A 534 11.99 -20.43 -4.43
C GLY A 534 13.43 -20.89 -4.39
N PHE A 535 14.30 -20.07 -3.80
CA PHE A 535 15.64 -20.52 -3.46
C PHE A 535 15.56 -21.67 -2.43
N PRO A 536 16.35 -22.75 -2.56
CA PRO A 536 16.27 -23.85 -1.62
C PRO A 536 16.54 -23.41 -0.18
N GLY A 537 15.83 -23.99 0.78
CA GLY A 537 16.03 -23.69 2.20
C GLY A 537 15.45 -22.36 2.68
N SER A 538 14.95 -21.49 1.80
CA SER A 538 14.07 -20.40 2.23
C SER A 538 12.74 -21.00 2.71
N PRO A 539 12.10 -20.45 3.76
CA PRO A 539 10.77 -20.89 4.14
C PRO A 539 9.85 -20.82 2.92
N PRO A 540 8.93 -21.80 2.73
CA PRO A 540 7.99 -21.74 1.64
C PRO A 540 7.17 -20.44 1.78
N PHE A 541 7.19 -19.64 0.72
CA PHE A 541 6.23 -18.57 0.52
C PHE A 541 4.83 -19.22 0.57
N GLY A 542 4.04 -18.91 1.59
CA GLY A 542 2.78 -19.59 1.88
C GLY A 542 1.66 -19.33 0.86
N ASP A 543 0.58 -20.07 1.03
CA ASP A 543 -0.41 -20.42 0.03
C ASP A 543 -1.65 -19.51 -0.06
N ASP A 544 -1.77 -18.51 0.81
CA ASP A 544 -2.97 -17.66 0.87
C ASP A 544 -2.86 -16.40 -0.01
N GLU A 545 -3.45 -16.50 -1.21
CA GLU A 545 -3.69 -15.36 -2.11
C GLU A 545 -5.21 -15.22 -2.38
N SER A 546 -6.03 -15.57 -1.40
CA SER A 546 -7.42 -15.13 -1.40
C SER A 546 -7.45 -13.65 -1.05
N GLY A 547 -7.84 -12.82 -2.02
CA GLY A 547 -7.82 -11.36 -1.97
C GLY A 547 -8.26 -10.73 -0.64
N GLY A 548 -7.63 -9.60 -0.35
CA GLY A 548 -7.81 -8.83 0.88
C GLY A 548 -6.89 -9.32 2.01
N PRO A 549 -6.45 -8.41 2.90
CA PRO A 549 -5.71 -8.79 4.09
C PRO A 549 -6.64 -9.65 4.98
N THR A 550 -6.57 -10.97 4.86
CA THR A 550 -7.38 -11.89 5.69
C THR A 550 -6.76 -12.12 7.06
N GLY A 551 -5.53 -11.68 7.29
CA GLY A 551 -5.14 -11.18 8.60
C GLY A 551 -5.44 -9.69 8.65
N ILE A 552 -6.31 -9.27 9.55
CA ILE A 552 -6.41 -7.86 9.96
C ILE A 552 -5.33 -7.66 11.01
N ALA A 553 -4.50 -6.62 10.89
CA ALA A 553 -3.60 -6.26 11.98
C ALA A 553 -4.45 -5.94 13.20
N THR A 554 -4.45 -6.83 14.20
CA THR A 554 -5.35 -6.67 15.35
C THR A 554 -4.67 -5.81 16.40
N LEU A 555 -5.35 -4.75 16.82
CA LEU A 555 -5.03 -4.09 18.07
C LEU A 555 -5.30 -5.07 19.22
N GLY A 556 -4.27 -5.36 20.00
CA GLY A 556 -4.33 -6.24 21.15
C GLY A 556 -4.82 -5.52 22.41
N ALA A 557 -4.46 -6.05 23.58
CA ALA A 557 -4.90 -5.50 24.85
C ALA A 557 -4.32 -4.09 25.12
N LEU A 558 -5.07 -3.27 25.86
CA LEU A 558 -4.56 -2.03 26.43
C LEU A 558 -3.48 -2.36 27.47
N LEU A 559 -2.25 -1.95 27.22
CA LEU A 559 -1.11 -2.17 28.10
C LEU A 559 -1.02 -1.08 29.17
N SER A 560 -1.24 0.18 28.79
CA SER A 560 -1.21 1.30 29.73
C SER A 560 -2.06 2.48 29.23
N ARG A 561 -2.58 3.26 30.18
CA ARG A 561 -3.23 4.56 29.91
C ARG A 561 -2.92 5.52 31.05
N HIS A 562 -2.44 6.72 30.73
CA HIS A 562 -2.09 7.72 31.72
C HIS A 562 -2.08 9.13 31.14
N ASP A 563 -2.26 10.15 32.00
CA ASP A 563 -2.05 11.54 31.64
C ASP A 563 -0.53 11.80 31.55
N VAL A 564 -0.10 12.46 30.48
CA VAL A 564 1.30 12.85 30.26
C VAL A 564 1.43 14.37 30.26
N ALA A 565 2.60 14.87 30.63
CA ALA A 565 2.88 16.30 30.53
C ALA A 565 2.74 16.76 29.08
N THR A 566 2.00 17.85 28.85
CA THR A 566 1.97 18.52 27.56
C THR A 566 3.40 18.94 27.20
N PRO A 567 3.91 18.59 26.01
CA PRO A 567 5.21 19.05 25.54
C PRO A 567 5.27 20.57 25.40
#